data_AF-A0A2M7AHT0-F1
#
_entry.id   AF-A0A2M7AHT0-F1
#
_cell.length_a   1.000
_cell.length_b   1.000
_cell.length_c   1.000
_cell.angle_alpha   90.00
_cell.angle_beta   90.00
_cell.angle_gamma   90.00
#
_symmetry.space_group_name_H-M   'P 1'
#
loop_
_entity.id
_entity.type
_entity.pdbx_description
1 polymer ?
#
loop_
_entity_poly.entity_id
_entity_poly.type
_entity_poly.pdbx_seq_one_letter_code
_entity_poly.pdbx_strand_id
1 'polypeptide(L)'
;MATANAMHERIEEVYKKFYKGGESPNYILAHSASRYRMKIEEENNERGYSKEEMNASQEAGAWLYDNRKKAMLAHIGVGTIDQALLSILSAKHQSLRLLGLNRKVLIVDEVHAYDSYMNELLCNLLKFHSALGGSAILLSATLPQILRKKFIESFAEGLNLEFPGMSKTDYPLFTVVSGKDFNEIPVKSSDFFKKEVKIMPVDEEQKVLKLIEDAVKNNKCVCWVRNTVYDAIKGYKKITEKYKETPVIIFHSRFILGDRLKIENEVLRLFGQNSNASDRAGKIVIATQVVEQSLDIDFDYMISDMAPIDLIIQRAGRLCRHKRDMDGNRIENSDKRGFPEMAVYMPSLEGKKTDKWFSDVFPKAAYVYPHHGELWLAAEWLLKNKKIIMPDDAREMIEYVYGAKSEIKIPKVFERIENKAGGNDRARAGQAHYQKLKFDEGYTANMYNWPDEEQTVTRLGEPTTTIRLAKWENNILVPFFNQTNRNDWHLSQVSVYKYAVAYEDEQYRNDIDRVKSNMSDKGRYCVLIPLSENGPGLWKGFAMNAEKEKVTIYYSHKIGLYWKEGDADESD
;
A
#
# COMPACT_ATOMS: atom_id res chain seq x y z
N MET A 1 0.87 -1.46 5.64
CA MET A 1 0.79 -1.11 7.07
C MET A 1 -0.57 -0.53 7.42
N ALA A 2 -1.04 0.55 6.76
CA ALA A 2 -2.39 1.10 6.98
C ALA A 2 -3.51 0.03 6.90
N THR A 3 -3.46 -0.85 5.89
CA THR A 3 -4.37 -2.01 5.77
C THR A 3 -4.39 -2.94 6.96
N ALA A 4 -3.21 -3.28 7.50
CA ALA A 4 -3.13 -4.19 8.64
C ALA A 4 -3.73 -3.56 9.90
N ASN A 5 -3.56 -2.24 10.11
CA ASN A 5 -4.14 -1.54 11.25
C ASN A 5 -5.67 -1.50 11.18
N ALA A 6 -6.22 -1.05 10.04
CA ALA A 6 -7.68 -0.97 9.87
C ALA A 6 -8.33 -2.36 9.96
N MET A 7 -7.69 -3.39 9.39
CA MET A 7 -8.16 -4.76 9.51
C MET A 7 -8.03 -5.30 10.94
N HIS A 8 -7.02 -4.88 11.69
CA HIS A 8 -6.85 -5.29 13.07
C HIS A 8 -7.99 -4.80 13.96
N GLU A 9 -8.37 -3.52 13.82
CA GLU A 9 -9.50 -2.94 14.56
C GLU A 9 -10.82 -3.65 14.20
N ARG A 10 -11.05 -3.92 12.91
CA ARG A 10 -12.26 -4.65 12.45
C ARG A 10 -12.34 -6.08 12.99
N ILE A 11 -11.21 -6.78 13.06
CA ILE A 11 -11.17 -8.16 13.58
C ILE A 11 -11.28 -8.17 15.10
N GLU A 12 -10.76 -7.17 15.80
CA GLU A 12 -10.85 -7.02 17.25
C GLU A 12 -12.31 -7.05 17.75
N GLU A 13 -13.24 -6.49 16.99
CA GLU A 13 -14.67 -6.48 17.31
C GLU A 13 -15.34 -7.86 17.23
N VAL A 14 -14.78 -8.80 16.46
CA VAL A 14 -15.46 -10.06 16.13
C VAL A 14 -14.69 -11.31 16.51
N TYR A 15 -13.37 -11.25 16.72
CA TYR A 15 -12.52 -12.44 16.83
C TYR A 15 -12.91 -13.38 17.98
N LYS A 16 -13.39 -12.83 19.10
CA LYS A 16 -13.86 -13.63 20.25
C LYS A 16 -15.05 -14.52 19.89
N LYS A 17 -15.85 -14.15 18.86
CA LYS A 17 -17.00 -14.92 18.39
C LYS A 17 -16.59 -16.20 17.63
N PHE A 18 -15.32 -16.34 17.24
CA PHE A 18 -14.81 -17.56 16.61
C PHE A 18 -14.53 -18.68 17.60
N TYR A 19 -14.53 -18.38 18.90
CA TYR A 19 -14.16 -19.30 19.97
C TYR A 19 -15.34 -19.56 20.90
N LYS A 20 -15.27 -20.66 21.66
CA LYS A 20 -16.31 -20.97 22.65
C LYS A 20 -16.28 -19.94 23.78
N GLY A 21 -17.44 -19.66 24.37
CA GLY A 21 -17.53 -18.75 25.51
C GLY A 21 -16.62 -19.19 26.67
N GLY A 22 -15.86 -18.24 27.23
CA GLY A 22 -14.89 -18.48 28.31
C GLY A 22 -13.45 -18.72 27.83
N GLU A 23 -13.21 -18.93 26.54
CA GLU A 23 -11.85 -19.00 25.99
C GLU A 23 -11.23 -17.60 25.85
N SER A 24 -9.92 -17.49 26.08
CA SER A 24 -9.15 -16.25 25.95
C SER A 24 -8.09 -16.38 24.85
N PRO A 25 -8.49 -16.35 23.56
CA PRO A 25 -7.53 -16.49 22.47
C PRO A 25 -6.63 -15.26 22.37
N ASN A 26 -5.32 -15.47 22.38
CA ASN A 26 -4.33 -14.44 22.07
C ASN A 26 -4.50 -13.90 20.64
N TYR A 27 -4.52 -12.57 20.51
CA TYR A 27 -4.71 -11.83 19.27
C TYR A 27 -3.53 -10.86 19.05
N ILE A 28 -2.95 -10.84 17.84
CA ILE A 28 -1.76 -10.03 17.56
C ILE A 28 -1.81 -9.24 16.25
N LEU A 29 -1.22 -8.05 16.28
CA LEU A 29 -0.86 -7.29 15.10
C LEU A 29 0.57 -7.64 14.65
N ALA A 30 0.72 -8.24 13.48
CA ALA A 30 1.98 -8.77 12.94
C ALA A 30 2.51 -7.93 11.77
N HIS A 31 3.12 -6.77 12.05
CA HIS A 31 3.94 -6.04 11.07
C HIS A 31 5.07 -5.27 11.76
N SER A 32 6.05 -4.77 10.99
CA SER A 32 7.27 -4.16 11.53
C SER A 32 7.03 -3.01 12.51
N ALA A 33 5.93 -2.26 12.36
CA ALA A 33 5.55 -1.14 13.23
C ALA A 33 4.57 -1.50 14.37
N SER A 34 4.08 -2.74 14.48
CA SER A 34 3.05 -3.12 15.46
C SER A 34 3.52 -3.09 16.91
N ARG A 35 4.82 -3.35 17.13
CA ARG A 35 5.49 -3.29 18.45
C ARG A 35 5.34 -1.91 19.11
N TYR A 36 5.18 -0.85 18.33
CA TYR A 36 5.09 0.52 18.84
C TYR A 36 3.70 0.87 19.36
N ARG A 37 2.64 0.40 18.68
CA ARG A 37 1.26 0.69 19.07
C ARG A 37 0.90 0.01 20.40
N MET A 38 1.34 -1.23 20.60
CA MET A 38 1.14 -1.90 21.89
C MET A 38 2.09 -1.49 22.99
N LYS A 39 3.34 -1.07 22.71
CA LYS A 39 4.12 -0.38 23.76
C LYS A 39 3.39 0.88 24.23
N ILE A 40 2.72 1.60 23.33
CA ILE A 40 1.88 2.74 23.70
C ILE A 40 0.67 2.30 24.54
N GLU A 41 0.03 1.16 24.26
CA GLU A 41 -1.13 0.64 25.00
C GLU A 41 -0.79 -0.04 26.34
N GLU A 42 0.18 -0.96 26.37
CA GLU A 42 0.70 -1.62 27.58
C GLU A 42 1.23 -0.55 28.55
N GLU A 43 1.99 0.41 28.04
CA GLU A 43 2.56 1.45 28.90
C GLU A 43 1.56 2.57 29.29
N ASN A 44 0.39 2.63 28.64
CA ASN A 44 -0.76 3.43 29.10
C ASN A 44 -1.57 2.67 30.18
N ASN A 45 -1.63 1.34 30.11
CA ASN A 45 -2.27 0.47 31.10
C ASN A 45 -1.45 0.29 32.39
N GLU A 46 -0.12 0.52 32.37
CA GLU A 46 0.73 0.54 33.57
C GLU A 46 0.35 1.64 34.58
N ARG A 47 -0.54 2.58 34.23
CA ARG A 47 -1.08 3.58 35.19
C ARG A 47 -2.20 3.05 36.08
N GLY A 48 -2.61 1.77 35.97
CA GLY A 48 -3.81 1.25 36.64
C GLY A 48 -3.71 -0.04 37.45
N TYR A 49 -2.64 -0.84 37.35
CA TYR A 49 -2.64 -2.19 37.96
C TYR A 49 -1.35 -2.51 38.72
N SER A 50 -1.51 -2.99 39.96
CA SER A 50 -0.44 -3.57 40.78
C SER A 50 0.09 -4.86 40.16
N LYS A 51 1.41 -5.08 40.28
CA LYS A 51 2.19 -6.22 39.75
C LYS A 51 1.71 -7.64 40.14
N GLU A 52 0.66 -7.79 40.95
CA GLU A 52 0.22 -9.07 41.50
C GLU A 52 -0.96 -9.72 40.76
N GLU A 53 -1.54 -9.09 39.73
CA GLU A 53 -2.64 -9.66 38.94
C GLU A 53 -2.39 -9.64 37.41
N MET A 54 -1.20 -10.04 36.96
CA MET A 54 -1.01 -10.33 35.53
C MET A 54 -1.67 -11.67 35.20
N ASN A 55 -2.77 -11.64 34.44
CA ASN A 55 -3.43 -12.85 33.97
C ASN A 55 -2.52 -13.61 32.99
N ALA A 56 -2.55 -14.95 33.00
CA ALA A 56 -1.75 -15.81 32.10
C ALA A 56 -1.87 -15.46 30.60
N SER A 57 -3.01 -14.87 30.19
CA SER A 57 -3.21 -14.36 28.82
C SER A 57 -2.36 -13.11 28.50
N GLN A 58 -2.09 -12.26 29.49
CA GLN A 58 -1.23 -11.08 29.36
C GLN A 58 0.25 -11.48 29.28
N GLU A 59 0.69 -12.44 30.09
CA GLU A 59 2.05 -13.01 29.99
C GLU A 59 2.28 -13.71 28.64
N ALA A 60 1.29 -14.47 28.16
CA ALA A 60 1.36 -15.10 26.85
C ALA A 60 1.38 -14.08 25.70
N GLY A 61 0.60 -13.00 25.82
CA GLY A 61 0.68 -11.85 24.91
C GLY A 61 2.08 -11.27 24.88
N ALA A 62 2.61 -10.83 26.03
CA ALA A 62 3.93 -10.24 26.15
C ALA A 62 5.04 -11.14 25.57
N TRP A 63 4.97 -12.46 25.79
CA TRP A 63 5.92 -13.42 25.21
C TRP A 63 5.83 -13.53 23.68
N LEU A 64 4.63 -13.43 23.10
CA LEU A 64 4.40 -13.42 21.65
C LEU A 64 4.87 -12.10 21.01
N TYR A 65 4.75 -10.97 21.72
CA TYR A 65 5.21 -9.65 21.27
C TYR A 65 6.72 -9.43 21.41
N ASP A 66 7.37 -10.17 22.31
CA ASP A 66 8.81 -10.12 22.56
C ASP A 66 9.64 -10.36 21.28
N ASN A 67 9.11 -11.15 20.33
CA ASN A 67 9.80 -11.39 19.06
C ASN A 67 8.84 -11.52 17.86
N ARG A 68 9.10 -10.77 16.78
CA ARG A 68 8.33 -10.83 15.52
C ARG A 68 8.22 -12.26 14.96
N LYS A 69 9.20 -13.12 15.25
CA LYS A 69 9.22 -14.55 14.88
C LYS A 69 8.08 -15.35 15.52
N LYS A 70 7.62 -14.94 16.70
CA LYS A 70 6.57 -15.60 17.48
C LYS A 70 5.17 -15.09 17.14
N ALA A 71 5.04 -13.97 16.43
CA ALA A 71 3.73 -13.39 16.13
C ALA A 71 2.81 -14.38 15.39
N MET A 72 3.36 -15.22 14.52
CA MET A 72 2.60 -16.26 13.81
C MET A 72 2.16 -17.44 14.71
N LEU A 73 2.61 -17.52 15.96
CA LEU A 73 2.19 -18.53 16.93
C LEU A 73 0.91 -18.12 17.69
N ALA A 74 0.54 -16.83 17.67
CA ALA A 74 -0.72 -16.35 18.25
C ALA A 74 -1.91 -17.08 17.62
N HIS A 75 -3.02 -17.26 18.33
CA HIS A 75 -4.18 -17.94 17.77
C HIS A 75 -4.68 -17.23 16.51
N ILE A 76 -4.75 -15.89 16.58
CA ILE A 76 -5.18 -15.01 15.49
C ILE A 76 -4.13 -13.92 15.30
N GLY A 77 -3.77 -13.65 14.05
CA GLY A 77 -2.85 -12.58 13.70
C GLY A 77 -3.33 -11.82 12.47
N VAL A 78 -3.29 -10.49 12.53
CA VAL A 78 -3.51 -9.60 11.37
C VAL A 78 -2.18 -8.93 11.06
N GLY A 79 -1.72 -9.00 9.81
CA GLY A 79 -0.38 -8.55 9.46
C GLY A 79 -0.18 -8.33 7.98
N THR A 80 1.04 -7.96 7.60
CA THR A 80 1.40 -7.92 6.17
C THR A 80 1.69 -9.33 5.66
N ILE A 81 1.34 -9.60 4.40
CA ILE A 81 1.60 -10.90 3.75
C ILE A 81 3.08 -11.31 3.82
N ASP A 82 3.99 -10.33 3.86
CA ASP A 82 5.43 -10.51 4.02
C ASP A 82 5.78 -11.45 5.19
N GLN A 83 5.07 -11.38 6.31
CA GLN A 83 5.33 -12.26 7.45
C GLN A 83 5.01 -13.72 7.15
N ALA A 84 4.01 -14.00 6.31
CA ALA A 84 3.69 -15.34 5.85
C ALA A 84 4.66 -15.78 4.73
N LEU A 85 5.04 -14.88 3.81
CA LEU A 85 6.01 -15.21 2.76
C LEU A 85 7.39 -15.57 3.32
N LEU A 86 7.83 -14.95 4.43
CA LEU A 86 9.07 -15.34 5.13
C LEU A 86 9.07 -16.82 5.57
N SER A 87 7.91 -17.45 5.71
CA SER A 87 7.81 -18.88 6.05
C SER A 87 8.21 -19.80 4.88
N ILE A 88 8.36 -19.30 3.66
CA ILE A 88 8.77 -20.11 2.50
C ILE A 88 10.07 -19.64 1.88
N LEU A 89 10.83 -18.77 2.56
CA LEU A 89 12.15 -18.30 2.13
C LEU A 89 13.26 -18.97 2.92
N SER A 90 14.45 -19.07 2.32
CA SER A 90 15.65 -19.60 2.97
C SER A 90 16.20 -18.61 4.02
N ALA A 91 15.49 -18.47 5.13
CA ALA A 91 15.77 -17.50 6.20
C ALA A 91 15.80 -18.17 7.57
N LYS A 92 16.61 -17.66 8.49
CA LYS A 92 16.66 -18.20 9.86
C LYS A 92 15.28 -18.21 10.51
N HIS A 93 14.99 -19.27 11.28
CA HIS A 93 13.71 -19.50 11.97
C HIS A 93 12.49 -19.58 11.06
N GLN A 94 12.68 -19.82 9.76
CA GLN A 94 11.58 -20.05 8.84
C GLN A 94 10.69 -21.23 9.29
N SER A 95 11.26 -22.30 9.84
CA SER A 95 10.50 -23.47 10.32
C SER A 95 9.52 -23.12 11.45
N LEU A 96 9.87 -22.17 12.31
CA LEU A 96 8.98 -21.66 13.36
C LEU A 96 7.77 -20.93 12.75
N ARG A 97 7.96 -20.21 11.63
CA ARG A 97 6.87 -19.54 10.92
C ARG A 97 5.96 -20.52 10.20
N LEU A 98 6.52 -21.54 9.54
CA LEU A 98 5.70 -22.63 8.99
C LEU A 98 4.87 -23.30 10.07
N LEU A 99 5.48 -23.59 11.23
CA LEU A 99 4.77 -24.16 12.37
C LEU A 99 3.60 -23.25 12.81
N GLY A 100 3.83 -21.94 12.87
CA GLY A 100 2.79 -20.96 13.16
C GLY A 100 1.64 -20.97 12.16
N LEU A 101 1.95 -21.11 10.86
CA LEU A 101 0.93 -21.14 9.79
C LEU A 101 0.18 -22.46 9.67
N ASN A 102 0.83 -23.60 9.97
CA ASN A 102 0.32 -24.96 9.72
C ASN A 102 -1.16 -25.16 10.15
N ARG A 103 -1.57 -24.59 11.29
CA ARG A 103 -2.91 -24.77 11.84
C ARG A 103 -3.82 -23.55 11.68
N LYS A 104 -3.57 -22.70 10.68
CA LYS A 104 -4.33 -21.48 10.44
C LYS A 104 -5.11 -21.54 9.13
N VAL A 105 -6.25 -20.83 9.13
CA VAL A 105 -6.86 -20.38 7.88
C VAL A 105 -6.09 -19.13 7.44
N LEU A 106 -5.39 -19.23 6.32
CA LEU A 106 -4.64 -18.12 5.74
C LEU A 106 -5.61 -17.25 4.92
N ILE A 107 -5.88 -16.03 5.38
CA ILE A 107 -6.69 -15.06 4.63
C ILE A 107 -5.74 -14.03 4.01
N VAL A 108 -5.72 -13.96 2.68
CA VAL A 108 -4.91 -12.99 1.94
C VAL A 108 -5.85 -12.02 1.25
N ASP A 109 -5.78 -10.76 1.66
CA ASP A 109 -6.60 -9.69 1.11
C ASP A 109 -5.88 -8.97 -0.03
N GLU A 110 -6.66 -8.44 -0.98
CA GLU A 110 -6.20 -7.65 -2.13
C GLU A 110 -5.09 -8.35 -2.97
N VAL A 111 -5.23 -9.64 -3.28
CA VAL A 111 -4.17 -10.41 -3.98
C VAL A 111 -3.84 -9.91 -5.40
N HIS A 112 -4.68 -9.03 -5.98
CA HIS A 112 -4.39 -8.39 -7.27
C HIS A 112 -3.34 -7.29 -7.18
N ALA A 113 -3.07 -6.74 -6.01
CA ALA A 113 -2.09 -5.67 -5.83
C ALA A 113 -0.64 -6.17 -5.82
N TYR A 114 -0.41 -7.47 -6.05
CA TYR A 114 0.90 -8.10 -5.91
C TYR A 114 1.66 -8.13 -7.24
N ASP A 115 2.96 -7.84 -7.15
CA ASP A 115 3.87 -7.89 -8.29
C ASP A 115 4.24 -9.33 -8.69
N SER A 116 4.94 -9.48 -9.81
CA SER A 116 5.40 -10.76 -10.35
C SER A 116 6.20 -11.59 -9.33
N TYR A 117 6.98 -10.95 -8.45
CA TYR A 117 7.75 -11.58 -7.39
C TYR A 117 6.85 -12.14 -6.27
N MET A 118 5.98 -11.31 -5.70
CA MET A 118 5.09 -11.72 -4.62
C MET A 118 4.08 -12.77 -5.09
N ASN A 119 3.62 -12.70 -6.34
CA ASN A 119 2.76 -13.73 -6.92
C ASN A 119 3.46 -15.10 -6.93
N GLU A 120 4.75 -15.17 -7.29
CA GLU A 120 5.53 -16.41 -7.26
C GLU A 120 5.72 -16.92 -5.82
N LEU A 121 6.03 -16.03 -4.88
CA LEU A 121 6.16 -16.41 -3.47
C LEU A 121 4.82 -16.89 -2.88
N LEU A 122 3.70 -16.25 -3.24
CA LEU A 122 2.36 -16.66 -2.81
C LEU A 122 1.99 -18.03 -3.38
N CYS A 123 2.32 -18.31 -4.64
CA CYS A 123 2.15 -19.64 -5.23
C CYS A 123 2.89 -20.71 -4.39
N ASN A 124 4.16 -20.45 -4.05
CA ASN A 124 4.93 -21.37 -3.21
C ASN A 124 4.32 -21.51 -1.80
N LEU A 125 3.87 -20.40 -1.20
CA LEU A 125 3.20 -20.41 0.10
C LEU A 125 1.92 -21.27 0.06
N LEU A 126 1.10 -21.14 -0.98
CA LEU A 126 -0.12 -21.94 -1.15
C LEU A 126 0.19 -23.43 -1.32
N LYS A 127 1.23 -23.79 -2.08
CA LYS A 127 1.71 -25.17 -2.21
C LYS A 127 2.12 -25.75 -0.85
N PHE A 128 2.96 -25.04 -0.09
CA PHE A 128 3.37 -25.49 1.25
C PHE A 128 2.19 -25.57 2.23
N HIS A 129 1.32 -24.56 2.24
CA HIS A 129 0.21 -24.47 3.18
C HIS A 129 -0.81 -25.59 2.98
N SER A 130 -1.17 -25.86 1.72
CA SER A 130 -2.09 -26.96 1.37
C SER A 130 -1.48 -28.34 1.64
N ALA A 131 -0.19 -28.54 1.34
CA ALA A 131 0.51 -29.79 1.65
C ALA A 131 0.58 -30.12 3.15
N LEU A 132 0.55 -29.10 4.00
CA LEU A 132 0.47 -29.25 5.46
C LEU A 132 -0.97 -29.44 5.97
N GLY A 133 -1.97 -29.49 5.07
CA GLY A 133 -3.39 -29.61 5.42
C GLY A 133 -4.07 -28.28 5.76
N GLY A 134 -3.41 -27.15 5.48
CA GLY A 134 -3.92 -25.80 5.73
C GLY A 134 -5.00 -25.38 4.74
N SER A 135 -5.81 -24.40 5.15
CA SER A 135 -6.84 -23.76 4.31
C SER A 135 -6.47 -22.32 3.98
N ALA A 136 -6.78 -21.85 2.77
CA ALA A 136 -6.52 -20.48 2.35
C ALA A 136 -7.77 -19.84 1.72
N ILE A 137 -7.93 -18.52 1.94
CA ILE A 137 -8.95 -17.67 1.32
C ILE A 137 -8.22 -16.50 0.67
N LEU A 138 -8.36 -16.35 -0.64
CA LEU A 138 -7.79 -15.23 -1.39
C LEU A 138 -8.92 -14.27 -1.78
N LEU A 139 -8.79 -13.00 -1.39
CA LEU A 139 -9.75 -11.96 -1.73
C LEU A 139 -9.15 -11.02 -2.78
N SER A 140 -9.92 -10.69 -3.80
CA SER A 140 -9.50 -9.77 -4.86
C SER A 140 -10.69 -9.03 -5.45
N ALA A 141 -10.50 -7.73 -5.68
CA ALA A 141 -11.43 -6.94 -6.47
C ALA A 141 -11.31 -7.30 -7.96
N THR A 142 -10.09 -7.50 -8.46
CA THR A 142 -9.84 -7.66 -9.90
C THR A 142 -8.71 -8.64 -10.14
N LEU A 143 -9.02 -9.92 -10.40
CA LEU A 143 -8.00 -10.94 -10.66
C LEU A 143 -8.06 -11.45 -12.10
N PRO A 144 -6.99 -11.26 -12.90
CA PRO A 144 -6.85 -11.90 -14.21
C PRO A 144 -6.95 -13.42 -14.12
N GLN A 145 -7.56 -14.04 -15.13
CA GLN A 145 -7.73 -15.49 -15.24
C GLN A 145 -6.40 -16.24 -15.13
N ILE A 146 -5.34 -15.70 -15.73
CA ILE A 146 -3.99 -16.29 -15.67
C ILE A 146 -3.49 -16.41 -14.22
N LEU A 147 -3.65 -15.36 -13.41
CA LEU A 147 -3.24 -15.38 -12.00
C LEU A 147 -4.16 -16.27 -11.17
N ARG A 148 -5.48 -16.22 -11.40
CA ARG A 148 -6.44 -17.12 -10.75
C ARG A 148 -6.07 -18.58 -10.96
N LYS A 149 -5.78 -18.96 -12.22
CA LYS A 149 -5.33 -20.29 -12.60
C LYS A 149 -4.06 -20.67 -11.84
N LYS A 150 -3.06 -19.80 -11.84
CA LYS A 150 -1.76 -20.04 -11.20
C LYS A 150 -1.92 -20.34 -9.70
N PHE A 151 -2.72 -19.55 -8.97
CA PHE A 151 -2.94 -19.77 -7.54
C PHE A 151 -3.68 -21.08 -7.25
N ILE A 152 -4.68 -21.43 -8.07
CA ILE A 152 -5.41 -22.70 -7.92
C ILE A 152 -4.48 -23.88 -8.21
N GLU A 153 -3.70 -23.82 -9.29
CA GLU A 153 -2.74 -24.88 -9.65
C GLU A 153 -1.73 -25.12 -8.53
N SER A 154 -1.14 -24.06 -7.95
CA SER A 154 -0.19 -24.22 -6.85
C SER A 154 -0.82 -24.79 -5.58
N PHE A 155 -2.08 -24.44 -5.27
CA PHE A 155 -2.79 -25.02 -4.14
C PHE A 155 -3.16 -26.49 -4.40
N ALA A 156 -3.60 -26.84 -5.61
CA ALA A 156 -3.90 -28.22 -6.00
C ALA A 156 -2.64 -29.10 -6.00
N GLU A 157 -1.51 -28.56 -6.44
CA GLU A 157 -0.21 -29.25 -6.43
C GLU A 157 0.21 -29.67 -5.02
N GLY A 158 0.03 -28.80 -4.01
CA GLY A 158 0.33 -29.15 -2.62
C GLY A 158 -0.58 -30.26 -2.05
N LEU A 159 -1.79 -30.40 -2.57
CA LEU A 159 -2.70 -31.51 -2.26
C LEU A 159 -2.44 -32.78 -3.08
N ASN A 160 -1.46 -32.78 -3.98
CA ASN A 160 -1.24 -33.83 -4.98
C ASN A 160 -2.48 -34.10 -5.84
N LEU A 161 -3.15 -33.04 -6.29
CA LEU A 161 -4.33 -33.10 -7.13
C LEU A 161 -4.05 -32.53 -8.51
N GLU A 162 -4.64 -33.16 -9.53
CA GLU A 162 -4.66 -32.58 -10.87
C GLU A 162 -5.69 -31.46 -10.93
N PHE A 163 -5.30 -30.33 -11.50
CA PHE A 163 -6.19 -29.21 -11.72
C PHE A 163 -7.10 -29.47 -12.93
N PRO A 164 -8.44 -29.55 -12.77
CA PRO A 164 -9.36 -29.92 -13.86
C PRO A 164 -9.56 -28.81 -14.91
N GLY A 165 -8.95 -27.64 -14.73
CA GLY A 165 -9.13 -26.48 -15.60
C GLY A 165 -10.20 -25.50 -15.09
N MET A 166 -10.20 -24.28 -15.62
CA MET A 166 -11.23 -23.27 -15.35
C MET A 166 -12.28 -23.27 -16.46
N SER A 167 -13.54 -23.07 -16.09
CA SER A 167 -14.68 -23.09 -17.01
C SER A 167 -15.52 -21.81 -16.99
N LYS A 168 -15.50 -21.06 -15.88
CA LYS A 168 -16.33 -19.88 -15.68
C LYS A 168 -15.58 -18.57 -15.84
N THR A 169 -16.25 -17.60 -16.47
CA THR A 169 -15.76 -16.24 -16.68
C THR A 169 -16.58 -15.19 -15.93
N ASP A 170 -17.62 -15.62 -15.21
CA ASP A 170 -18.50 -14.76 -14.43
C ASP A 170 -17.73 -13.85 -13.45
N TYR A 171 -18.37 -12.75 -13.07
CA TYR A 171 -17.91 -11.87 -12.00
C TYR A 171 -19.13 -11.19 -11.36
N PRO A 172 -19.27 -11.18 -10.02
CA PRO A 172 -18.39 -11.81 -9.03
C PRO A 172 -18.43 -13.35 -9.09
N LEU A 173 -17.31 -13.99 -8.77
CA LEU A 173 -17.16 -15.45 -8.83
C LEU A 173 -16.48 -15.95 -7.55
N PHE A 174 -17.02 -17.03 -6.98
CA PHE A 174 -16.44 -17.74 -5.86
C PHE A 174 -15.92 -19.11 -6.33
N THR A 175 -14.60 -19.30 -6.27
CA THR A 175 -13.95 -20.56 -6.65
C THR A 175 -13.53 -21.33 -5.41
N VAL A 176 -13.91 -22.61 -5.33
CA VAL A 176 -13.59 -23.49 -4.20
C VAL A 176 -12.84 -24.72 -4.71
N VAL A 177 -11.74 -25.04 -4.03
CA VAL A 177 -10.97 -26.27 -4.21
C VAL A 177 -10.97 -26.99 -2.86
N SER A 178 -11.55 -28.19 -2.80
CA SER A 178 -11.60 -28.98 -1.55
C SER A 178 -11.45 -30.46 -1.86
N GLY A 179 -10.29 -31.04 -1.53
CA GLY A 179 -9.95 -32.37 -2.01
C GLY A 179 -10.16 -32.44 -3.53
N LYS A 180 -10.84 -33.47 -4.03
CA LYS A 180 -11.11 -33.63 -5.47
C LYS A 180 -12.20 -32.71 -6.02
N ASP A 181 -12.91 -31.97 -5.16
CA ASP A 181 -14.00 -31.11 -5.59
C ASP A 181 -13.48 -29.74 -6.05
N PHE A 182 -13.87 -29.38 -7.27
CA PHE A 182 -13.60 -28.07 -7.86
C PHE A 182 -14.93 -27.44 -8.26
N ASN A 183 -15.25 -26.29 -7.65
CA ASN A 183 -16.51 -25.58 -7.91
C ASN A 183 -16.26 -24.12 -8.24
N GLU A 184 -16.84 -23.66 -9.34
CA GLU A 184 -16.89 -22.25 -9.72
C GLU A 184 -18.34 -21.78 -9.62
N ILE A 185 -18.61 -20.95 -8.61
CA ILE A 185 -19.96 -20.53 -8.23
C ILE A 185 -20.12 -19.04 -8.55
N PRO A 186 -20.85 -18.69 -9.63
CA PRO A 186 -21.22 -17.30 -9.91
C PRO A 186 -22.04 -16.74 -8.75
N VAL A 187 -21.64 -15.57 -8.26
CA VAL A 187 -22.32 -14.91 -7.14
C VAL A 187 -23.16 -13.78 -7.70
N LYS A 188 -24.46 -13.77 -7.39
CA LYS A 188 -25.32 -12.64 -7.76
C LYS A 188 -24.87 -11.40 -7.00
N SER A 189 -24.47 -10.37 -7.75
CA SER A 189 -24.22 -9.06 -7.16
C SER A 189 -25.56 -8.42 -6.76
N SER A 190 -25.61 -7.87 -5.54
CA SER A 190 -26.72 -7.02 -5.11
C SER A 190 -26.71 -5.72 -5.93
N ASP A 191 -27.89 -5.18 -6.24
CA ASP A 191 -28.02 -3.87 -6.89
C ASP A 191 -27.33 -2.76 -6.08
N PHE A 192 -27.11 -2.96 -4.77
CA PHE A 192 -26.32 -2.07 -3.92
C PHE A 192 -24.88 -1.87 -4.42
N PHE A 193 -24.26 -2.89 -5.03
CA PHE A 193 -22.88 -2.84 -5.51
C PHE A 193 -22.79 -2.44 -6.99
N LYS A 194 -23.92 -2.30 -7.67
CA LYS A 194 -23.93 -1.84 -9.06
C LYS A 194 -23.62 -0.36 -9.09
N LYS A 195 -22.52 -0.02 -9.76
CA LYS A 195 -22.05 1.35 -9.83
C LYS A 195 -21.56 1.67 -11.22
N GLU A 196 -22.19 2.68 -11.80
CA GLU A 196 -21.74 3.28 -13.05
C GLU A 196 -20.91 4.52 -12.70
N VAL A 197 -19.63 4.50 -13.09
CA VAL A 197 -18.73 5.64 -12.98
C VAL A 197 -18.49 6.17 -14.39
N LYS A 198 -18.85 7.42 -14.63
CA LYS A 198 -18.58 8.08 -15.91
C LYS A 198 -17.11 8.48 -15.96
N ILE A 199 -16.44 8.14 -17.07
CA ILE A 199 -15.03 8.42 -17.29
C ILE A 199 -14.89 9.59 -18.27
N MET A 200 -14.11 10.59 -17.86
CA MET A 200 -13.74 11.74 -18.67
C MET A 200 -12.23 11.71 -18.94
N PRO A 201 -11.80 11.25 -20.12
CA PRO A 201 -10.43 11.43 -20.61
C PRO A 201 -10.02 12.91 -20.63
N VAL A 202 -8.84 13.21 -20.10
CA VAL A 202 -8.24 14.55 -20.13
C VAL A 202 -6.78 14.44 -20.53
N ASP A 203 -6.37 15.21 -21.53
CA ASP A 203 -5.02 15.18 -22.12
C ASP A 203 -4.16 16.40 -21.77
N GLU A 204 -4.74 17.39 -21.09
CA GLU A 204 -4.07 18.63 -20.71
C GLU A 204 -4.25 18.92 -19.22
N GLU A 205 -3.15 19.22 -18.53
CA GLU A 205 -3.18 19.57 -17.11
C GLU A 205 -4.04 20.81 -16.82
N GLN A 206 -4.10 21.77 -17.74
CA GLN A 206 -4.94 22.97 -17.56
C GLN A 206 -6.44 22.62 -17.49
N LYS A 207 -6.88 21.60 -18.24
CA LYS A 207 -8.26 21.08 -18.17
C LYS A 207 -8.50 20.42 -16.82
N VAL A 208 -7.53 19.68 -16.27
CA VAL A 208 -7.62 19.12 -14.92
C VAL A 208 -7.83 20.23 -13.87
N LEU A 209 -7.02 21.29 -13.92
CA LEU A 209 -7.14 22.41 -12.98
C LEU A 209 -8.50 23.13 -13.08
N LYS A 210 -9.07 23.20 -14.29
CA LYS A 210 -10.41 23.75 -14.52
C LYS A 210 -11.49 22.83 -13.94
N LEU A 211 -11.38 21.52 -14.12
CA LEU A 211 -12.34 20.57 -13.54
C LEU A 211 -12.34 20.62 -12.00
N ILE A 212 -11.17 20.77 -11.39
CA ILE A 212 -11.05 20.99 -9.93
C ILE A 212 -11.73 22.30 -9.53
N GLU A 213 -11.52 23.38 -10.31
CA GLU A 213 -12.18 24.67 -10.10
C GLU A 213 -13.69 24.55 -10.08
N ASP A 214 -14.23 23.94 -11.13
CA ASP A 214 -15.65 23.81 -11.34
C ASP A 214 -16.27 22.93 -10.25
N ALA A 215 -15.61 21.83 -9.85
CA ALA A 215 -16.07 21.00 -8.75
C ALA A 215 -16.13 21.76 -7.41
N VAL A 216 -15.08 22.52 -7.07
CA VAL A 216 -15.03 23.31 -5.83
C VAL A 216 -16.07 24.42 -5.82
N LYS A 217 -16.27 25.13 -6.95
CA LYS A 217 -17.34 26.15 -7.09
C LYS A 217 -18.74 25.58 -6.87
N ASN A 218 -18.93 24.30 -7.13
CA ASN A 218 -20.17 23.57 -6.88
C ASN A 218 -20.17 22.86 -5.52
N ASN A 219 -19.32 23.29 -4.57
CA ASN A 219 -19.18 22.73 -3.22
C ASN A 219 -18.84 21.23 -3.16
N LYS A 220 -18.38 20.61 -4.25
CA LYS A 220 -17.98 19.20 -4.25
C LYS A 220 -16.64 19.02 -3.53
N CYS A 221 -16.48 17.93 -2.80
CA CYS A 221 -15.15 17.50 -2.38
C CYS A 221 -14.43 16.77 -3.53
N VAL A 222 -13.13 17.05 -3.67
CA VAL A 222 -12.33 16.61 -4.82
C VAL A 222 -11.09 15.88 -4.36
N CYS A 223 -10.80 14.73 -4.96
CA CYS A 223 -9.52 14.05 -4.84
C CYS A 223 -8.77 14.06 -6.18
N TRP A 224 -7.52 14.53 -6.18
CA TRP A 224 -6.62 14.35 -7.31
C TRP A 224 -5.51 13.37 -6.94
N VAL A 225 -5.59 12.16 -7.50
CA VAL A 225 -4.61 11.09 -7.30
C VAL A 225 -3.47 11.24 -8.31
N ARG A 226 -2.27 11.49 -7.81
CA ARG A 226 -1.03 11.62 -8.57
C ARG A 226 -0.20 10.36 -8.42
N ASN A 227 0.51 9.95 -9.46
CA ASN A 227 1.26 8.69 -9.44
C ASN A 227 2.58 8.78 -8.66
N THR A 228 3.14 9.98 -8.51
CA THR A 228 4.39 10.22 -7.78
C THR A 228 4.18 11.31 -6.73
N VAL A 229 4.99 11.29 -5.68
CA VAL A 229 4.99 12.30 -4.64
C VAL A 229 5.53 13.62 -5.19
N TYR A 230 6.50 13.59 -6.12
CA TYR A 230 6.91 14.77 -6.88
C TYR A 230 5.71 15.44 -7.56
N ASP A 231 4.91 14.67 -8.30
CA ASP A 231 3.73 15.15 -9.01
C ASP A 231 2.62 15.65 -8.06
N ALA A 232 2.47 15.03 -6.89
CA ALA A 232 1.56 15.48 -5.83
C ALA A 232 1.96 16.85 -5.26
N ILE A 233 3.25 17.04 -4.95
CA ILE A 233 3.76 18.32 -4.44
C ILE A 233 3.64 19.41 -5.52
N LYS A 234 3.94 19.09 -6.78
CA LYS A 234 3.78 20.01 -7.92
C LYS A 234 2.33 20.44 -8.10
N GLY A 235 1.39 19.49 -8.08
CA GLY A 235 -0.05 19.76 -8.12
C GLY A 235 -0.51 20.63 -6.94
N TYR A 236 -0.04 20.32 -5.73
CA TYR A 236 -0.35 21.08 -4.52
C TYR A 236 0.08 22.54 -4.62
N LYS A 237 1.33 22.80 -5.02
CA LYS A 237 1.82 24.17 -5.21
C LYS A 237 0.94 24.95 -6.20
N LYS A 238 0.66 24.39 -7.37
CA LYS A 238 -0.20 25.03 -8.39
C LYS A 238 -1.61 25.33 -7.89
N ILE A 239 -2.22 24.40 -7.16
CA ILE A 239 -3.58 24.58 -6.63
C ILE A 239 -3.58 25.62 -5.51
N THR A 240 -2.65 25.55 -4.56
CA THR A 240 -2.58 26.54 -3.46
C THR A 240 -2.26 27.96 -3.92
N GLU A 241 -1.48 28.12 -4.99
CA GLU A 241 -1.25 29.42 -5.64
C GLU A 241 -2.55 30.00 -6.22
N LYS A 242 -3.39 29.15 -6.82
CA LYS A 242 -4.66 29.53 -7.45
C LYS A 242 -5.80 29.73 -6.45
N TYR A 243 -5.90 28.88 -5.42
CA TYR A 243 -6.96 28.87 -4.40
C TYR A 243 -6.40 29.21 -3.01
N LYS A 244 -5.96 30.45 -2.84
CA LYS A 244 -5.31 30.88 -1.58
C LYS A 244 -6.20 30.70 -0.34
N GLU A 245 -7.52 30.77 -0.51
CA GLU A 245 -8.50 30.68 0.58
C GLU A 245 -9.10 29.28 0.76
N THR A 246 -8.86 28.36 -0.18
CA THR A 246 -9.41 26.99 -0.10
C THR A 246 -8.41 26.07 0.60
N PRO A 247 -8.79 25.41 1.70
CA PRO A 247 -7.92 24.42 2.34
C PRO A 247 -7.66 23.24 1.39
N VAL A 248 -6.40 23.07 1.00
CA VAL A 248 -5.92 21.93 0.22
C VAL A 248 -5.11 21.03 1.15
N ILE A 249 -5.42 19.73 1.14
CA ILE A 249 -4.65 18.71 1.86
C ILE A 249 -3.78 17.98 0.84
N ILE A 250 -2.50 17.78 1.16
CA ILE A 250 -1.63 16.86 0.43
C ILE A 250 -1.39 15.62 1.30
N PHE A 251 -1.48 14.42 0.69
CA PHE A 251 -1.36 13.18 1.43
C PHE A 251 -0.53 12.13 0.68
N HIS A 252 0.61 11.77 1.26
CA HIS A 252 1.56 10.81 0.68
C HIS A 252 2.44 10.15 1.74
N SER A 253 3.29 9.21 1.32
CA SER A 253 4.17 8.44 2.21
C SER A 253 5.31 9.25 2.85
N ARG A 254 5.77 10.34 2.21
CA ARG A 254 6.93 11.16 2.62
C ARG A 254 6.71 12.12 3.81
N PHE A 255 5.77 11.82 4.70
CA PHE A 255 5.63 12.53 5.98
C PHE A 255 6.26 11.71 7.10
N ILE A 256 6.84 12.37 8.12
CA ILE A 256 7.15 11.67 9.37
C ILE A 256 5.88 11.07 9.95
N LEU A 257 6.01 9.95 10.66
CA LEU A 257 4.88 9.18 11.15
C LEU A 257 3.86 10.04 11.94
N GLY A 258 4.33 10.93 12.81
CA GLY A 258 3.45 11.80 13.59
C GLY A 258 2.58 12.72 12.73
N ASP A 259 3.15 13.36 11.71
CA ASP A 259 2.40 14.23 10.80
C ASP A 259 1.51 13.42 9.87
N ARG A 260 2.01 12.27 9.39
CA ARG A 260 1.22 11.36 8.57
C ARG A 260 -0.06 10.91 9.28
N LEU A 261 0.03 10.55 10.56
CA LEU A 261 -1.13 10.16 11.37
C LEU A 261 -2.11 11.32 11.55
N LYS A 262 -1.62 12.55 11.75
CA LYS A 262 -2.47 13.76 11.81
C LYS A 262 -3.23 13.97 10.49
N ILE A 263 -2.54 13.88 9.36
CA ILE A 263 -3.13 14.06 8.03
C ILE A 263 -4.15 12.95 7.75
N GLU A 264 -3.81 11.69 8.05
CA GLU A 264 -4.71 10.54 7.88
C GLU A 264 -6.00 10.72 8.67
N ASN A 265 -5.90 11.10 9.95
CA ASN A 265 -7.07 11.39 10.79
C ASN A 265 -7.91 12.55 10.26
N GLU A 266 -7.28 13.61 9.76
CA GLU A 266 -7.99 14.75 9.17
C GLU A 266 -8.71 14.35 7.87
N VAL A 267 -8.08 13.56 7.02
CA VAL A 267 -8.69 12.99 5.80
C VAL A 267 -9.89 12.11 6.17
N LEU A 268 -9.76 11.23 7.17
CA LEU A 268 -10.88 10.41 7.64
C LEU A 268 -12.02 11.25 8.25
N ARG A 269 -11.68 12.29 9.01
CA ARG A 269 -12.68 13.22 9.58
C ARG A 269 -13.47 13.93 8.49
N LEU A 270 -12.79 14.42 7.46
CA LEU A 270 -13.39 15.23 6.39
C LEU A 270 -14.12 14.40 5.33
N PHE A 271 -13.62 13.20 5.01
CA PHE A 271 -14.10 12.41 3.87
C PHE A 271 -14.62 11.03 4.24
N GLY A 272 -14.47 10.61 5.49
CA GLY A 272 -14.92 9.30 5.95
C GLY A 272 -16.43 9.19 6.09
N GLN A 273 -16.90 7.99 6.44
CA GLN A 273 -18.32 7.67 6.57
C GLN A 273 -19.10 8.68 7.43
N ASN A 274 -18.50 9.21 8.50
CA ASN A 274 -19.15 10.08 9.48
C ASN A 274 -19.11 11.59 9.12
N SER A 275 -18.44 11.98 8.03
CA SER A 275 -18.40 13.38 7.58
C SER A 275 -19.78 13.88 7.14
N ASN A 276 -20.06 15.18 7.31
CA ASN A 276 -21.28 15.84 6.84
C ASN A 276 -21.00 16.82 5.67
N ALA A 277 -22.04 17.48 5.15
CA ALA A 277 -21.93 18.45 4.07
C ALA A 277 -20.89 19.56 4.34
N SER A 278 -20.90 20.13 5.55
CA SER A 278 -20.03 21.26 5.90
C SER A 278 -18.55 20.88 6.02
N ASP A 279 -18.26 19.65 6.45
CA ASP A 279 -16.89 19.14 6.48
C ASP A 279 -16.30 19.04 5.07
N ARG A 280 -17.12 18.57 4.12
CA ARG A 280 -16.71 18.17 2.77
C ARG A 280 -16.68 19.33 1.77
N ALA A 281 -17.55 20.32 1.96
CA ALA A 281 -17.83 21.34 0.96
C ALA A 281 -16.56 22.05 0.47
N GLY A 282 -16.30 21.95 -0.84
CA GLY A 282 -15.19 22.63 -1.53
C GLY A 282 -13.79 22.21 -1.08
N LYS A 283 -13.63 21.07 -0.39
CA LYS A 283 -12.31 20.59 0.05
C LYS A 283 -11.58 19.85 -1.06
N ILE A 284 -10.27 20.07 -1.15
CA ILE A 284 -9.40 19.39 -2.11
C ILE A 284 -8.40 18.51 -1.36
N VAL A 285 -8.25 17.28 -1.81
CA VAL A 285 -7.15 16.38 -1.42
C VAL A 285 -6.32 16.05 -2.66
N ILE A 286 -5.02 16.28 -2.58
CA ILE A 286 -4.06 15.77 -3.57
C ILE A 286 -3.31 14.63 -2.90
N ALA A 287 -3.41 13.44 -3.45
CA ALA A 287 -2.83 12.27 -2.83
C ALA A 287 -2.04 11.41 -3.81
N THR A 288 -1.14 10.58 -3.30
CA THR A 288 -0.62 9.46 -4.06
C THR A 288 -1.46 8.20 -3.83
N GLN A 289 -0.94 7.01 -4.15
CA GLN A 289 -1.63 5.72 -3.99
C GLN A 289 -2.04 5.41 -2.54
N VAL A 290 -1.64 6.25 -1.56
CA VAL A 290 -2.06 6.12 -0.16
C VAL A 290 -3.58 6.15 0.03
N VAL A 291 -4.35 6.76 -0.88
CA VAL A 291 -5.83 6.78 -0.82
C VAL A 291 -6.47 5.51 -1.39
N GLU A 292 -5.71 4.67 -2.09
CA GLU A 292 -6.22 3.44 -2.72
C GLU A 292 -6.44 2.35 -1.69
N GLN A 293 -5.62 2.28 -0.65
CA GLN A 293 -5.58 1.16 0.28
C GLN A 293 -6.15 1.53 1.65
N SER A 294 -7.21 0.82 2.05
CA SER A 294 -7.64 0.68 3.45
C SER A 294 -8.06 1.94 4.20
N LEU A 295 -8.36 3.01 3.47
CA LEU A 295 -9.03 4.18 4.00
C LEU A 295 -10.49 4.16 3.57
N ASP A 296 -11.39 4.26 4.55
CA ASP A 296 -12.82 4.33 4.30
C ASP A 296 -13.24 5.78 4.02
N ILE A 297 -12.91 6.24 2.81
CA ILE A 297 -13.10 7.62 2.36
C ILE A 297 -14.01 7.69 1.13
N ASP A 298 -14.73 8.80 1.03
CA ASP A 298 -15.72 9.09 0.00
C ASP A 298 -15.49 10.48 -0.59
N PHE A 299 -15.35 10.56 -1.91
CA PHE A 299 -15.27 11.81 -2.68
C PHE A 299 -16.45 12.00 -3.65
N ASP A 300 -16.82 13.24 -3.91
CA ASP A 300 -17.87 13.60 -4.87
C ASP A 300 -17.33 13.66 -6.31
N TYR A 301 -16.05 14.04 -6.46
CA TYR A 301 -15.35 14.10 -7.75
C TYR A 301 -13.91 13.62 -7.60
N MET A 302 -13.40 12.93 -8.63
CA MET A 302 -12.04 12.40 -8.61
C MET A 302 -11.34 12.66 -9.92
N ILE A 303 -10.09 13.05 -9.82
CA ILE A 303 -9.13 13.09 -10.91
C ILE A 303 -8.07 12.05 -10.59
N SER A 304 -7.70 11.25 -11.57
CA SER A 304 -6.60 10.30 -11.48
C SER A 304 -5.64 10.56 -12.61
N ASP A 305 -4.35 10.57 -12.31
CA ASP A 305 -3.35 10.33 -13.34
C ASP A 305 -3.53 8.92 -13.92
N MET A 306 -3.13 8.74 -15.18
CA MET A 306 -3.21 7.45 -15.85
C MET A 306 -2.39 6.41 -15.09
N ALA A 307 -2.99 5.26 -14.80
CA ALA A 307 -2.41 4.19 -14.03
C ALA A 307 -2.91 2.84 -14.58
N PRO A 308 -2.31 1.71 -14.18
CA PRO A 308 -2.86 0.38 -14.41
C PRO A 308 -4.37 0.32 -14.12
N ILE A 309 -5.12 -0.41 -14.94
CA ILE A 309 -6.59 -0.32 -14.96
C ILE A 309 -7.22 -0.80 -13.64
N ASP A 310 -6.58 -1.77 -12.98
CA ASP A 310 -6.94 -2.25 -11.65
C ASP A 310 -6.81 -1.16 -10.58
N LEU A 311 -5.76 -0.32 -10.65
CA LEU A 311 -5.60 0.83 -9.76
C LEU A 311 -6.64 1.92 -10.05
N ILE A 312 -6.99 2.16 -11.32
CA ILE A 312 -8.08 3.08 -11.69
C ILE A 312 -9.41 2.63 -11.07
N ILE A 313 -9.71 1.32 -11.08
CA ILE A 313 -10.91 0.75 -10.44
C ILE A 313 -10.88 0.95 -8.93
N GLN A 314 -9.74 0.71 -8.28
CA GLN A 314 -9.59 0.93 -6.83
C GLN A 314 -9.82 2.39 -6.45
N ARG A 315 -9.26 3.33 -7.23
CA ARG A 315 -9.48 4.77 -7.09
C ARG A 315 -10.95 5.11 -7.25
N ALA A 316 -11.60 4.61 -8.31
CA ALA A 316 -13.04 4.78 -8.55
C ALA A 316 -13.91 4.22 -7.42
N GLY A 317 -13.43 3.20 -6.69
CA GLY A 317 -14.09 2.66 -5.49
C GLY A 317 -14.20 3.64 -4.31
N ARG A 318 -13.50 4.79 -4.36
CA ARG A 318 -13.57 5.89 -3.37
C ARG A 318 -14.50 7.03 -3.81
N LEU A 319 -14.91 7.08 -5.08
CA LEU A 319 -15.95 7.99 -5.52
C LEU A 319 -17.28 7.55 -4.95
N CYS A 320 -18.10 8.45 -4.41
CA CYS A 320 -19.46 8.18 -3.93
C CYS A 320 -19.63 6.84 -3.18
N ARG A 321 -18.68 6.50 -2.31
CA ARG A 321 -18.56 5.20 -1.64
C ARG A 321 -19.68 4.96 -0.62
N HIS A 322 -20.15 6.03 0.01
CA HIS A 322 -21.21 6.05 1.00
C HIS A 322 -22.40 6.83 0.45
N LYS A 323 -23.59 6.23 0.50
CA LYS A 323 -24.86 6.90 0.11
C LYS A 323 -25.01 8.26 0.81
N ARG A 324 -25.11 9.33 0.03
CA ARG A 324 -25.29 10.70 0.53
C ARG A 324 -26.40 11.45 -0.21
N ASP A 325 -26.95 12.48 0.41
CA ASP A 325 -27.83 13.45 -0.26
C ASP A 325 -27.02 14.36 -1.21
N MET A 326 -27.70 15.30 -1.88
CA MET A 326 -27.04 16.23 -2.82
C MET A 326 -26.02 17.15 -2.17
N ASP A 327 -26.19 17.45 -0.88
CA ASP A 327 -25.30 18.35 -0.12
C ASP A 327 -24.11 17.59 0.51
N GLY A 328 -24.17 16.26 0.51
CA GLY A 328 -23.09 15.39 1.02
C GLY A 328 -23.34 14.84 2.43
N ASN A 329 -24.56 14.91 2.98
CA ASN A 329 -24.90 14.26 4.25
C ASN A 329 -25.24 12.78 4.06
N ARG A 330 -24.93 11.94 5.05
CA ARG A 330 -25.22 10.49 5.00
C ARG A 330 -26.72 10.22 4.98
N ILE A 331 -27.12 9.28 4.13
CA ILE A 331 -28.47 8.76 4.05
C ILE A 331 -28.45 7.22 3.88
N GLU A 332 -29.55 6.57 4.23
CA GLU A 332 -29.70 5.10 4.14
C GLU A 332 -30.21 4.62 2.78
N ASN A 333 -30.94 5.49 2.08
CA ASN A 333 -31.59 5.21 0.79
C ASN A 333 -30.57 5.19 -0.37
N SER A 334 -30.98 5.47 -1.59
CA SER A 334 -30.08 5.62 -2.73
C SER A 334 -29.25 6.90 -2.62
N ASP A 335 -28.01 6.87 -3.10
CA ASP A 335 -27.21 8.09 -3.26
C ASP A 335 -27.92 9.10 -4.18
N LYS A 336 -27.93 10.37 -3.80
CA LYS A 336 -28.61 11.45 -4.53
C LYS A 336 -27.65 12.40 -5.24
N ARG A 337 -26.34 12.16 -5.21
CA ARG A 337 -25.33 13.00 -5.90
C ARG A 337 -25.25 12.75 -7.41
N GLY A 338 -26.06 11.82 -7.92
CA GLY A 338 -26.09 11.43 -9.33
C GLY A 338 -25.05 10.37 -9.66
N PHE A 339 -24.68 10.29 -10.94
CA PHE A 339 -23.64 9.36 -11.39
C PHE A 339 -22.25 9.87 -10.99
N PRO A 340 -21.43 9.06 -10.31
CA PRO A 340 -20.06 9.40 -10.03
C PRO A 340 -19.28 9.72 -11.31
N GLU A 341 -18.49 10.78 -11.28
CA GLU A 341 -17.67 11.21 -12.40
C GLU A 341 -16.18 11.16 -12.01
N MET A 342 -15.37 10.56 -12.89
CA MET A 342 -13.93 10.47 -12.75
C MET A 342 -13.26 11.05 -13.98
N ALA A 343 -12.38 12.04 -13.79
CA ALA A 343 -11.47 12.47 -14.83
C ALA A 343 -10.19 11.62 -14.79
N VAL A 344 -9.73 11.17 -15.96
CA VAL A 344 -8.46 10.44 -16.09
C VAL A 344 -7.52 11.29 -16.91
N TYR A 345 -6.49 11.85 -16.25
CA TYR A 345 -5.44 12.60 -16.89
C TYR A 345 -4.46 11.63 -17.56
N MET A 346 -4.48 11.57 -18.89
CA MET A 346 -3.72 10.61 -19.69
C MET A 346 -3.22 11.23 -20.99
N PRO A 347 -2.11 10.76 -21.57
CA PRO A 347 -1.66 11.27 -22.85
C PRO A 347 -2.70 10.97 -23.94
N SER A 348 -2.82 11.84 -24.93
CA SER A 348 -3.74 11.60 -26.05
C SER A 348 -3.40 10.29 -26.78
N LEU A 349 -4.43 9.54 -27.15
CA LEU A 349 -4.31 8.37 -28.01
C LEU A 349 -4.29 8.76 -29.50
N GLU A 350 -4.61 10.01 -29.80
CA GLU A 350 -4.55 10.58 -31.15
C GLU A 350 -3.11 10.98 -31.52
N GLY A 351 -2.77 10.85 -32.80
CA GLY A 351 -1.44 11.18 -33.31
C GLY A 351 -0.46 10.01 -33.36
N LYS A 352 0.83 10.32 -33.40
CA LYS A 352 1.89 9.31 -33.61
C LYS A 352 2.13 8.54 -32.31
N LYS A 353 1.92 7.22 -32.36
CA LYS A 353 2.28 6.31 -31.26
C LYS A 353 3.81 6.22 -31.16
N THR A 354 4.37 6.58 -30.02
CA THR A 354 5.80 6.46 -29.70
C THR A 354 5.96 5.59 -28.47
N ASP A 355 7.14 4.99 -28.29
CA ASP A 355 7.52 4.27 -27.08
C ASP A 355 7.54 5.17 -25.82
N LYS A 356 7.60 6.49 -26.04
CA LYS A 356 7.56 7.53 -25.01
C LYS A 356 6.18 8.09 -24.68
N TRP A 357 5.11 7.57 -25.30
CA TRP A 357 3.73 8.07 -25.14
C TRP A 357 3.35 8.39 -23.67
N PHE A 358 3.68 7.48 -22.74
CA PHE A 358 3.41 7.70 -21.32
C PHE A 358 4.46 8.60 -20.64
N SER A 359 5.74 8.36 -20.89
CA SER A 359 6.85 9.09 -20.23
C SER A 359 6.96 10.56 -20.64
N ASP A 360 6.44 10.95 -21.81
CA ASP A 360 6.45 12.35 -22.24
C ASP A 360 5.51 13.22 -21.38
N VAL A 361 4.44 12.63 -20.83
CA VAL A 361 3.50 13.32 -19.92
C VAL A 361 3.81 13.01 -18.45
N PHE A 362 4.20 11.77 -18.16
CA PHE A 362 4.49 11.29 -16.80
C PHE A 362 5.90 10.69 -16.69
N PRO A 363 6.96 11.51 -16.79
CA PRO A 363 8.34 11.01 -16.84
C PRO A 363 8.75 10.24 -15.59
N LYS A 364 8.28 10.66 -14.40
CA LYS A 364 8.58 9.98 -13.14
C LYS A 364 7.69 8.74 -12.93
N ALA A 365 6.39 8.85 -13.26
CA ALA A 365 5.49 7.69 -13.15
C ALA A 365 5.84 6.55 -14.13
N ALA A 366 6.54 6.82 -15.23
CA ALA A 366 7.04 5.78 -16.15
C ALA A 366 8.01 4.79 -15.47
N TYR A 367 8.68 5.19 -14.39
CA TYR A 367 9.49 4.28 -13.58
C TYR A 367 8.64 3.45 -12.62
N VAL A 368 7.54 4.04 -12.12
CA VAL A 368 6.56 3.36 -11.24
C VAL A 368 5.75 2.32 -12.01
N TYR A 369 5.36 2.62 -13.25
CA TYR A 369 4.57 1.75 -14.12
C TYR A 369 5.33 1.45 -15.43
N PRO A 370 6.20 0.42 -15.43
CA PRO A 370 7.08 0.14 -16.56
C PRO A 370 6.38 -0.48 -17.78
N HIS A 371 5.18 -1.03 -17.62
CA HIS A 371 4.39 -1.65 -18.70
C HIS A 371 3.54 -0.63 -19.46
N HIS A 372 4.17 0.15 -20.33
CA HIS A 372 3.50 1.21 -21.10
C HIS A 372 2.45 0.68 -22.08
N GLY A 373 2.59 -0.54 -22.58
CA GLY A 373 1.61 -1.21 -23.44
C GLY A 373 0.33 -1.56 -22.68
N GLU A 374 0.44 -2.00 -21.43
CA GLU A 374 -0.74 -2.23 -20.57
C GLU A 374 -1.46 -0.91 -20.25
N LEU A 375 -0.69 0.17 -19.97
CA LEU A 375 -1.25 1.52 -19.81
C LEU A 375 -1.96 2.00 -21.08
N TRP A 376 -1.41 1.70 -22.27
CA TRP A 376 -2.05 2.01 -23.54
C TRP A 376 -3.40 1.29 -23.68
N LEU A 377 -3.44 -0.02 -23.41
CA LEU A 377 -4.69 -0.79 -23.49
C LEU A 377 -5.73 -0.31 -22.48
N ALA A 378 -5.30 0.07 -21.28
CA ALA A 378 -6.17 0.67 -20.27
C ALA A 378 -6.76 2.00 -20.76
N ALA A 379 -5.93 2.90 -21.28
CA ALA A 379 -6.40 4.18 -21.84
C ALA A 379 -7.35 3.98 -23.02
N GLU A 380 -7.06 3.03 -23.91
CA GLU A 380 -7.89 2.69 -25.07
C GLU A 380 -9.26 2.16 -24.63
N TRP A 381 -9.30 1.27 -23.64
CA TRP A 381 -10.54 0.76 -23.08
C TRP A 381 -11.37 1.88 -22.45
N LEU A 382 -10.75 2.75 -21.66
CA LEU A 382 -11.42 3.90 -21.02
C LEU A 382 -11.98 4.90 -22.03
N LEU A 383 -11.23 5.21 -23.09
CA LEU A 383 -11.67 6.13 -24.15
C LEU A 383 -12.85 5.55 -24.94
N LYS A 384 -12.82 4.24 -25.23
CA LYS A 384 -13.86 3.55 -25.98
C LYS A 384 -15.17 3.46 -25.19
N ASN A 385 -15.10 3.06 -23.92
CA ASN A 385 -16.30 2.79 -23.12
C ASN A 385 -16.85 4.05 -22.44
N LYS A 386 -16.00 5.02 -22.06
CA LYS A 386 -16.35 6.28 -21.38
C LYS A 386 -17.11 6.13 -20.05
N LYS A 387 -17.23 4.91 -19.57
CA LYS A 387 -17.79 4.57 -18.27
C LYS A 387 -17.26 3.20 -17.81
N ILE A 388 -17.33 2.98 -16.50
CA ILE A 388 -17.06 1.70 -15.86
C ILE A 388 -18.33 1.31 -15.12
N ILE A 389 -18.93 0.17 -15.47
CA ILE A 389 -20.07 -0.41 -14.78
C ILE A 389 -19.58 -1.59 -13.94
N MET A 390 -19.43 -1.38 -12.63
CA MET A 390 -19.10 -2.47 -11.71
C MET A 390 -20.40 -3.15 -11.26
N PRO A 391 -20.43 -4.48 -11.11
CA PRO A 391 -19.34 -5.43 -11.38
C PRO A 391 -19.26 -5.89 -12.85
N ASP A 392 -20.22 -5.51 -13.69
CA ASP A 392 -20.46 -6.11 -15.02
C ASP A 392 -19.25 -6.01 -15.97
N ASP A 393 -18.56 -4.86 -16.00
CA ASP A 393 -17.40 -4.60 -16.87
C ASP A 393 -16.09 -5.16 -16.30
N ALA A 394 -16.05 -5.57 -15.02
CA ALA A 394 -14.82 -5.85 -14.31
C ALA A 394 -13.99 -6.95 -14.99
N ARG A 395 -14.64 -8.04 -15.40
CA ARG A 395 -13.95 -9.16 -16.06
C ARG A 395 -13.44 -8.74 -17.43
N GLU A 396 -14.29 -8.14 -18.26
CA GLU A 396 -13.92 -7.77 -19.62
C GLU A 396 -12.75 -6.78 -19.61
N MET A 397 -12.83 -5.76 -18.77
CA MET A 397 -11.81 -4.72 -18.65
C MET A 397 -10.46 -5.28 -18.19
N ILE A 398 -10.44 -6.14 -17.17
CA ILE A 398 -9.20 -6.75 -16.66
C ILE A 398 -8.59 -7.71 -17.69
N GLU A 399 -9.41 -8.54 -18.34
CA GLU A 399 -8.92 -9.45 -19.39
C GLU A 399 -8.53 -8.71 -20.67
N TYR A 400 -9.07 -7.50 -20.92
CA TYR A 400 -8.66 -6.67 -22.05
C TYR A 400 -7.20 -6.26 -21.93
N VAL A 401 -6.77 -5.89 -20.72
CA VAL A 401 -5.43 -5.36 -20.43
C VAL A 401 -4.43 -6.45 -20.07
N TYR A 402 -4.80 -7.42 -19.24
CA TYR A 402 -3.88 -8.43 -18.69
C TYR A 402 -4.14 -9.86 -19.18
N GLY A 403 -5.21 -10.09 -19.94
CA GLY A 403 -5.58 -11.43 -20.40
C GLY A 403 -4.60 -11.97 -21.44
N ALA A 404 -4.66 -13.28 -21.72
CA ALA A 404 -3.70 -13.98 -22.59
C ALA A 404 -3.59 -13.43 -24.04
N LYS A 405 -4.55 -12.60 -24.47
CA LYS A 405 -4.58 -11.98 -25.81
C LYS A 405 -4.20 -10.50 -25.80
N SER A 406 -3.83 -9.93 -24.66
CA SER A 406 -3.50 -8.50 -24.55
C SER A 406 -2.25 -8.15 -25.36
N GLU A 407 -1.22 -8.99 -25.30
CA GLU A 407 0.06 -8.78 -25.97
C GLU A 407 -0.09 -8.55 -27.49
N ILE A 408 -1.04 -9.23 -28.13
CA ILE A 408 -1.35 -9.09 -29.57
C ILE A 408 -1.99 -7.73 -29.88
N LYS A 409 -2.70 -7.14 -28.90
CA LYS A 409 -3.36 -5.83 -29.05
C LYS A 409 -2.40 -4.66 -28.79
N ILE A 410 -1.32 -4.89 -28.04
CA ILE A 410 -0.33 -3.85 -27.73
C ILE A 410 0.33 -3.37 -29.04
N PRO A 411 0.30 -2.06 -29.35
CA PRO A 411 0.99 -1.53 -30.52
C PRO A 411 2.49 -1.87 -30.53
N LYS A 412 3.02 -2.32 -31.68
CA LYS A 412 4.44 -2.70 -31.85
C LYS A 412 5.47 -1.67 -31.39
N VAL A 413 5.10 -0.39 -31.37
CA VAL A 413 5.99 0.67 -30.86
C VAL A 413 6.38 0.46 -29.39
N PHE A 414 5.55 -0.24 -28.61
CA PHE A 414 5.83 -0.57 -27.21
C PHE A 414 6.60 -1.89 -27.03
N GLU A 415 6.82 -2.67 -28.09
CA GLU A 415 7.43 -4.01 -28.00
C GLU A 415 8.77 -3.98 -27.25
N ARG A 416 9.61 -2.96 -27.49
CA ARG A 416 10.90 -2.83 -26.80
C ARG A 416 10.74 -2.57 -25.30
N ILE A 417 9.84 -1.68 -24.90
CA ILE A 417 9.65 -1.32 -23.49
C ILE A 417 8.93 -2.44 -22.73
N GLU A 418 7.95 -3.11 -23.36
CA GLU A 418 7.31 -4.31 -22.82
C GLU A 418 8.28 -5.47 -22.67
N ASN A 419 9.13 -5.73 -23.67
CA ASN A 419 10.15 -6.77 -23.56
C ASN A 419 11.15 -6.48 -22.43
N LYS A 420 11.50 -5.21 -22.21
CA LYS A 420 12.36 -4.79 -21.09
C LYS A 420 11.64 -4.99 -19.75
N ALA A 421 10.39 -4.53 -19.63
CA ALA A 421 9.59 -4.66 -18.41
C ALA A 421 9.31 -6.13 -18.07
N GLY A 422 8.82 -6.91 -19.03
CA GLY A 422 8.61 -8.37 -18.88
C GLY A 422 9.91 -9.15 -18.70
N GLY A 423 11.04 -8.66 -19.20
CA GLY A 423 12.37 -9.18 -18.88
C GLY A 423 12.74 -8.99 -17.41
N ASN A 424 12.50 -7.79 -16.88
CA ASN A 424 12.69 -7.48 -15.46
C ASN A 424 11.77 -8.31 -14.57
N ASP A 425 10.50 -8.51 -14.96
CA ASP A 425 9.56 -9.36 -14.23
C ASP A 425 9.99 -10.82 -14.18
N ARG A 426 10.46 -11.37 -15.30
CA ARG A 426 11.01 -12.73 -15.34
C ARG A 426 12.27 -12.86 -14.48
N ALA A 427 13.13 -11.84 -14.50
CA ALA A 427 14.31 -11.80 -13.63
C ALA A 427 13.90 -11.76 -12.14
N ARG A 428 12.91 -10.94 -11.78
CA ARG A 428 12.33 -10.88 -10.44
C ARG A 428 11.73 -12.22 -10.01
N ALA A 429 10.85 -12.81 -10.81
CA ALA A 429 10.27 -14.13 -10.54
C ALA A 429 11.35 -15.23 -10.42
N GLY A 430 12.38 -15.18 -11.26
CA GLY A 430 13.55 -16.06 -11.18
C GLY A 430 14.34 -15.91 -9.89
N GLN A 431 14.56 -14.67 -9.40
CA GLN A 431 15.17 -14.44 -8.08
C GLN A 431 14.30 -15.01 -6.95
N ALA A 432 12.98 -14.92 -7.05
CA ALA A 432 12.06 -15.55 -6.10
C ALA A 432 12.29 -17.06 -6.03
N HIS A 433 12.49 -17.70 -7.19
CA HIS A 433 12.78 -19.12 -7.28
C HIS A 433 14.10 -19.52 -6.59
N TYR A 434 15.11 -18.65 -6.55
CA TYR A 434 16.36 -18.92 -5.84
C TYR A 434 16.23 -18.74 -4.32
N GLN A 435 15.42 -17.79 -3.86
CA GLN A 435 15.25 -17.53 -2.43
C GLN A 435 14.25 -18.47 -1.75
N LYS A 436 13.26 -18.96 -2.51
CA LYS A 436 12.20 -19.82 -1.98
C LYS A 436 12.71 -21.20 -1.60
N LEU A 437 12.11 -21.78 -0.58
CA LEU A 437 12.27 -23.19 -0.25
C LEU A 437 11.65 -24.03 -1.35
N LYS A 438 12.36 -25.09 -1.73
CA LYS A 438 11.89 -26.06 -2.70
C LYS A 438 11.20 -27.19 -1.95
N PHE A 439 9.91 -27.31 -2.19
CA PHE A 439 9.06 -28.30 -1.53
C PHE A 439 9.62 -29.72 -1.70
N ASP A 440 10.03 -30.08 -2.92
CA ASP A 440 10.44 -31.44 -3.29
C ASP A 440 11.87 -31.80 -2.83
N GLU A 441 12.68 -30.82 -2.41
CA GLU A 441 14.03 -31.10 -1.88
C GLU A 441 13.99 -31.64 -0.44
N GLY A 442 12.86 -31.50 0.26
CA GLY A 442 12.73 -31.89 1.66
C GLY A 442 13.67 -31.12 2.59
N TYR A 443 14.02 -31.73 3.73
CA TYR A 443 14.93 -31.11 4.70
C TYR A 443 16.39 -31.36 4.30
N THR A 444 17.08 -30.32 3.84
CA THR A 444 18.50 -30.40 3.44
C THR A 444 19.41 -29.74 4.47
N ALA A 445 20.59 -30.32 4.71
CA ALA A 445 21.53 -29.84 5.73
C ALA A 445 22.29 -28.54 5.37
N ASN A 446 22.00 -27.92 4.22
CA ASN A 446 22.64 -26.67 3.76
C ASN A 446 22.15 -25.40 4.50
N MET A 447 21.47 -25.55 5.64
CA MET A 447 20.88 -24.45 6.43
C MET A 447 21.89 -23.52 7.10
N TYR A 448 23.18 -23.89 7.18
CA TYR A 448 24.21 -23.09 7.86
C TYR A 448 24.53 -21.75 7.17
N ASN A 449 24.12 -21.57 5.91
CA ASN A 449 24.38 -20.36 5.12
C ASN A 449 23.13 -19.48 4.93
N TRP A 450 22.04 -19.72 5.67
CA TRP A 450 20.84 -18.90 5.51
C TRP A 450 21.06 -17.48 6.04
N PRO A 451 20.76 -16.44 5.24
CA PRO A 451 20.86 -15.06 5.67
C PRO A 451 19.96 -14.78 6.89
N ASP A 452 20.33 -13.73 7.62
CA ASP A 452 19.42 -13.17 8.61
C ASP A 452 18.16 -12.61 7.91
N GLU A 453 17.04 -12.58 8.63
CA GLU A 453 15.75 -12.12 8.09
C GLU A 453 15.81 -10.69 7.54
N GLU A 454 16.64 -9.84 8.15
CA GLU A 454 16.87 -8.45 7.71
C GLU A 454 17.50 -8.36 6.31
N GLN A 455 18.12 -9.46 5.84
CA GLN A 455 18.73 -9.59 4.52
C GLN A 455 17.85 -10.40 3.55
N THR A 456 16.77 -11.03 4.04
CA THR A 456 15.84 -11.81 3.22
C THR A 456 14.73 -10.91 2.71
N VAL A 457 14.47 -10.97 1.40
CA VAL A 457 13.61 -10.00 0.72
C VAL A 457 12.28 -10.62 0.30
N THR A 458 11.18 -10.16 0.91
CA THR A 458 9.80 -10.58 0.57
C THR A 458 9.16 -9.76 -0.54
N ARG A 459 9.78 -8.65 -0.95
CA ARG A 459 9.37 -7.79 -2.06
C ARG A 459 10.60 -7.30 -2.80
N LEU A 460 10.67 -7.51 -4.11
CA LEU A 460 11.73 -6.91 -4.92
C LEU A 460 11.38 -5.45 -5.22
N GLY A 461 11.64 -4.59 -4.25
CA GLY A 461 11.65 -3.15 -4.40
C GLY A 461 13.07 -2.60 -4.32
N GLU A 462 13.23 -1.33 -4.69
CA GLU A 462 14.49 -0.66 -4.41
C GLU A 462 14.72 -0.58 -2.89
N PRO A 463 15.96 -0.78 -2.40
CA PRO A 463 16.23 -0.80 -0.97
C PRO A 463 15.78 0.52 -0.31
N THR A 464 15.09 0.44 0.82
CA THR A 464 14.68 1.62 1.60
C THR A 464 15.49 1.76 2.88
N THR A 465 15.70 2.98 3.32
CA THR A 465 16.28 3.36 4.60
C THR A 465 15.24 4.10 5.44
N THR A 466 15.18 3.81 6.74
CA THR A 466 14.42 4.63 7.69
C THR A 466 15.27 5.82 8.11
N ILE A 467 14.77 7.03 7.90
CA ILE A 467 15.38 8.25 8.41
C ILE A 467 14.61 8.74 9.65
N ARG A 468 15.32 9.31 10.62
CA ARG A 468 14.72 10.04 11.75
C ARG A 468 15.11 11.49 11.63
N LEU A 469 14.11 12.37 11.65
CA LEU A 469 14.36 13.81 11.64
C LEU A 469 14.58 14.30 13.07
N ALA A 470 15.59 15.13 13.25
CA ALA A 470 15.87 15.84 14.49
C ALA A 470 15.86 17.35 14.25
N LYS A 471 15.56 18.14 15.28
CA LYS A 471 15.71 19.60 15.24
C LYS A 471 16.62 20.07 16.35
N TRP A 472 17.25 21.22 16.14
CA TRP A 472 18.07 21.88 17.16
C TRP A 472 17.19 22.67 18.13
N GLU A 473 17.29 22.36 19.42
CA GLU A 473 16.73 23.17 20.51
C GLU A 473 17.83 23.37 21.56
N ASN A 474 18.15 24.61 21.95
CA ASN A 474 19.18 24.90 22.95
C ASN A 474 20.54 24.18 22.70
N ASN A 475 20.99 24.11 21.44
CA ASN A 475 22.21 23.39 21.01
C ASN A 475 22.23 21.88 21.29
N ILE A 476 21.06 21.27 21.51
CA ILE A 476 20.89 19.82 21.56
C ILE A 476 19.93 19.36 20.46
N LEU A 477 20.18 18.16 19.93
CA LEU A 477 19.27 17.54 18.98
C LEU A 477 18.15 16.85 19.73
N VAL A 478 16.92 17.24 19.40
CA VAL A 478 15.69 16.64 19.92
C VAL A 478 14.91 16.02 18.77
N PRO A 479 13.98 15.08 19.05
CA PRO A 479 13.07 14.57 18.02
C PRO A 479 12.35 15.72 17.32
N PHE A 480 12.18 15.61 16.00
CA PHE A 480 11.45 16.63 15.25
C PHE A 480 10.00 16.75 15.70
N PHE A 481 9.34 15.61 15.89
CA PHE A 481 8.01 15.52 16.50
C PHE A 481 8.17 15.36 18.02
N ASN A 482 7.83 16.39 18.81
CA ASN A 482 8.13 16.48 20.25
C ASN A 482 6.90 16.76 21.13
N GLN A 483 5.77 16.09 20.90
CA GLN A 483 4.50 16.41 21.58
C GLN A 483 4.14 15.46 22.73
N THR A 484 4.73 14.27 22.79
CA THR A 484 4.25 13.20 23.69
C THR A 484 5.27 12.78 24.74
N ASN A 485 6.53 13.25 24.65
CA ASN A 485 7.71 12.84 25.43
C ASN A 485 8.07 11.33 25.30
N ARG A 486 7.12 10.50 24.87
CA ARG A 486 7.22 9.04 24.77
C ARG A 486 7.12 8.65 23.30
N ASN A 487 8.14 7.96 22.78
CA ASN A 487 8.24 7.54 21.37
C ASN A 487 8.37 8.66 20.33
N ASP A 488 8.67 9.89 20.74
CA ASP A 488 8.88 11.05 19.86
C ASP A 488 9.88 10.78 18.71
N TRP A 489 10.97 10.03 18.98
CA TRP A 489 11.92 9.59 17.95
C TRP A 489 11.29 8.68 16.87
N HIS A 490 10.34 7.83 17.25
CA HIS A 490 9.61 6.97 16.30
C HIS A 490 8.56 7.78 15.52
N LEU A 491 7.90 8.74 16.16
CA LEU A 491 6.99 9.66 15.49
C LEU A 491 7.70 10.59 14.50
N SER A 492 9.01 10.79 14.69
CA SER A 492 9.88 11.59 13.83
C SER A 492 10.50 10.83 12.65
N GLN A 493 10.06 9.59 12.39
CA GLN A 493 10.66 8.74 11.36
C GLN A 493 9.85 8.73 10.05
N VAL A 494 10.54 8.58 8.93
CA VAL A 494 9.97 8.37 7.60
C VAL A 494 10.88 7.43 6.81
N SER A 495 10.31 6.59 5.93
CA SER A 495 11.09 5.72 5.05
C SER A 495 11.31 6.38 3.70
N VAL A 496 12.53 6.28 3.19
CA VAL A 496 12.95 6.78 1.88
C VAL A 496 13.77 5.72 1.16
N TYR A 497 13.98 5.84 -0.14
CA TYR A 497 14.91 4.95 -0.83
C TYR A 497 16.35 5.19 -0.39
N LYS A 498 17.09 4.09 -0.29
CA LYS A 498 18.48 4.07 0.15
C LYS A 498 19.39 4.77 -0.85
N TYR A 499 19.07 4.73 -2.14
CA TYR A 499 19.82 5.50 -3.14
C TYR A 499 19.72 7.00 -2.85
N ALA A 500 18.59 7.50 -2.35
CA ALA A 500 18.41 8.92 -2.02
C ALA A 500 19.09 9.30 -0.69
N VAL A 501 18.96 8.45 0.34
CA VAL A 501 19.61 8.65 1.64
C VAL A 501 20.08 7.30 2.21
N ALA A 502 21.39 7.17 2.39
CA ALA A 502 22.00 5.96 2.93
C ALA A 502 22.77 6.20 4.24
N TYR A 503 23.37 7.37 4.41
CA TYR A 503 24.23 7.66 5.55
C TYR A 503 24.00 9.07 6.12
N GLU A 504 24.50 9.25 7.34
CA GLU A 504 24.44 10.51 8.06
C GLU A 504 25.49 11.49 7.53
N ASP A 505 25.24 12.79 7.66
CA ASP A 505 26.25 13.79 7.36
C ASP A 505 27.36 13.73 8.40
N GLU A 506 28.60 13.49 7.95
CA GLU A 506 29.78 13.38 8.81
C GLU A 506 30.03 14.63 9.65
N GLN A 507 29.56 15.80 9.19
CA GLN A 507 29.66 17.07 9.90
C GLN A 507 29.02 17.01 11.29
N TYR A 508 27.95 16.23 11.49
CA TYR A 508 27.19 16.18 12.74
C TYR A 508 27.41 14.88 13.53
N ARG A 509 28.42 14.08 13.17
CA ARG A 509 28.64 12.74 13.74
C ARG A 509 28.67 12.71 15.27
N ASN A 510 29.39 13.64 15.90
CA ASN A 510 29.49 13.69 17.37
C ASN A 510 28.14 13.95 18.05
N ASP A 511 27.34 14.86 17.49
CA ASP A 511 26.00 15.18 18.02
C ASP A 511 25.04 14.02 17.81
N ILE A 512 25.10 13.37 16.64
CA ILE A 512 24.29 12.21 16.31
C ILE A 512 24.61 11.03 17.23
N ASP A 513 25.89 10.71 17.42
CA ASP A 513 26.32 9.60 18.28
C ASP A 513 25.86 9.79 19.74
N ARG A 514 25.96 11.03 20.24
CA ARG A 514 25.47 11.42 21.58
C ARG A 514 23.96 11.22 21.75
N VAL A 515 23.18 11.44 20.69
CA VAL A 515 21.72 11.31 20.75
C VAL A 515 21.32 9.85 20.59
N LYS A 516 21.96 9.14 19.65
CA LYS A 516 21.74 7.71 19.42
C LYS A 516 21.97 6.89 20.69
N SER A 517 23.01 7.19 21.48
CA SER A 517 23.27 6.47 22.73
C SER A 517 22.10 6.53 23.74
N ASN A 518 21.30 7.61 23.68
CA ASN A 518 20.12 7.81 24.53
C ASN A 518 18.82 7.25 23.93
N MET A 519 18.84 6.78 22.67
CA MET A 519 17.69 6.13 22.06
C MET A 519 17.54 4.68 22.55
N SER A 520 16.29 4.23 22.71
CA SER A 520 16.00 2.85 23.14
C SER A 520 16.60 1.76 22.23
N ASP A 521 16.77 2.05 20.93
CA ASP A 521 17.34 1.14 19.93
C ASP A 521 18.78 1.49 19.56
N LYS A 522 19.40 2.43 20.29
CA LYS A 522 20.74 2.96 20.05
C LYS A 522 20.96 3.49 18.62
N GLY A 523 19.88 3.86 17.92
CA GLY A 523 19.93 4.33 16.54
C GLY A 523 20.41 3.29 15.51
N ARG A 524 20.38 1.98 15.84
CA ARG A 524 20.95 0.91 15.00
C ARG A 524 20.29 0.78 13.62
N TYR A 525 19.02 1.18 13.50
CA TYR A 525 18.18 0.91 12.33
C TYR A 525 17.71 2.18 11.60
N CYS A 526 18.40 3.31 11.81
CA CYS A 526 18.02 4.57 11.18
C CYS A 526 19.23 5.46 10.82
N VAL A 527 19.02 6.32 9.84
CA VAL A 527 19.87 7.50 9.55
C VAL A 527 19.24 8.71 10.24
N LEU A 528 19.95 9.34 11.18
CA LEU A 528 19.51 10.54 11.89
C LEU A 528 19.88 11.78 11.07
N ILE A 529 18.91 12.68 10.85
CA ILE A 529 19.10 13.88 10.03
C ILE A 529 18.81 15.12 10.88
N PRO A 530 19.84 15.84 11.31
CA PRO A 530 19.72 17.15 11.93
C PRO A 530 19.13 18.17 10.96
N LEU A 531 18.03 18.81 11.36
CA LEU A 531 17.40 19.89 10.62
C LEU A 531 17.53 21.22 11.36
N SER A 532 17.78 22.27 10.59
CA SER A 532 17.76 23.66 11.03
C SER A 532 16.62 24.40 10.32
N GLU A 533 16.03 25.39 10.98
CA GLU A 533 15.00 26.22 10.37
C GLU A 533 15.58 27.06 9.23
N ASN A 534 14.90 27.06 8.08
CA ASN A 534 15.30 27.70 6.83
C ASN A 534 14.13 28.54 6.29
N GLY A 535 13.56 29.38 7.15
CA GLY A 535 12.37 30.18 6.90
C GLY A 535 11.11 29.62 7.59
N PRO A 536 10.01 30.38 7.61
CA PRO A 536 8.83 30.04 8.42
C PRO A 536 8.25 28.66 8.10
N GLY A 537 8.42 27.71 9.03
CA GLY A 537 7.89 26.35 8.91
C GLY A 537 8.60 25.46 7.87
N LEU A 538 9.75 25.91 7.35
CA LEU A 538 10.59 25.16 6.44
C LEU A 538 11.88 24.75 7.14
N TRP A 539 12.21 23.47 7.07
CA TRP A 539 13.37 22.89 7.71
C TRP A 539 14.31 22.32 6.67
N LYS A 540 15.62 22.47 6.91
CA LYS A 540 16.68 22.06 6.01
C LYS A 540 17.74 21.27 6.78
N GLY A 541 18.20 20.19 6.20
CA GLY A 541 19.36 19.44 6.68
C GLY A 541 20.11 18.77 5.55
N PHE A 542 21.05 17.93 5.94
CA PHE A 542 21.96 17.27 5.02
C PHE A 542 22.14 15.81 5.42
N ALA A 543 22.37 14.97 4.42
CA ALA A 543 22.71 13.56 4.58
C ALA A 543 23.60 13.13 3.42
N MET A 544 23.92 11.83 3.34
CA MET A 544 24.69 11.26 2.25
C MET A 544 23.85 10.19 1.52
N ASN A 545 23.90 10.21 0.19
CA ASN A 545 23.25 9.21 -0.66
C ASN A 545 24.04 7.88 -0.66
N ALA A 546 23.57 6.86 -1.41
CA ALA A 546 24.26 5.57 -1.49
C ALA A 546 25.67 5.64 -2.12
N GLU A 547 25.91 6.64 -2.95
CA GLU A 547 27.18 6.93 -3.61
C GLU A 547 28.13 7.78 -2.73
N LYS A 548 27.71 8.09 -1.49
CA LYS A 548 28.41 8.95 -0.54
C LYS A 548 28.59 10.39 -1.06
N GLU A 549 27.61 10.89 -1.78
CA GLU A 549 27.50 12.29 -2.14
C GLU A 549 26.56 13.01 -1.17
N LYS A 550 26.87 14.28 -0.88
CA LYS A 550 26.08 15.10 0.05
C LYS A 550 24.77 15.51 -0.62
N VAL A 551 23.66 15.22 0.04
CA VAL A 551 22.31 15.58 -0.42
C VAL A 551 21.65 16.57 0.53
N THR A 552 20.94 17.54 -0.05
CA THR A 552 20.17 18.51 0.72
C THR A 552 18.75 18.01 0.92
N ILE A 553 18.29 18.00 2.16
CA ILE A 553 16.96 17.50 2.53
C ILE A 553 16.14 18.65 3.08
N TYR A 554 14.90 18.75 2.62
CA TYR A 554 13.93 19.71 3.11
C TYR A 554 12.74 19.00 3.73
N TYR A 555 12.19 19.60 4.79
CA TYR A 555 10.98 19.11 5.43
C TYR A 555 10.06 20.28 5.80
N SER A 556 8.76 20.09 5.63
CA SER A 556 7.76 20.95 6.28
C SER A 556 6.56 20.11 6.70
N HIS A 557 5.88 20.55 7.76
CA HIS A 557 4.62 19.95 8.18
C HIS A 557 3.51 20.02 7.10
N LYS A 558 3.66 20.88 6.08
CA LYS A 558 2.66 21.10 5.03
C LYS A 558 2.80 20.16 3.84
N ILE A 559 4.02 19.94 3.36
CA ILE A 559 4.30 19.16 2.13
C ILE A 559 5.20 17.94 2.36
N GLY A 560 5.60 17.69 3.62
CA GLY A 560 6.46 16.57 3.98
C GLY A 560 7.90 16.75 3.51
N LEU A 561 8.57 15.62 3.30
CA LEU A 561 9.97 15.52 2.90
C LEU A 561 10.10 15.70 1.38
N TYR A 562 11.05 16.54 0.97
CA TYR A 562 11.41 16.74 -0.43
C TYR A 562 12.90 17.11 -0.60
N TRP A 563 13.38 17.05 -1.84
CA TRP A 563 14.77 17.26 -2.26
C TRP A 563 14.85 18.52 -3.11
N LYS A 564 16.06 19.06 -3.27
CA LYS A 564 16.31 20.06 -4.30
C LYS A 564 16.35 19.35 -5.66
N GLU A 565 15.76 19.96 -6.69
CA GLU A 565 15.86 19.45 -8.06
C GLU A 565 17.34 19.23 -8.42
N GLY A 566 17.69 17.98 -8.76
CA GLY A 566 19.05 17.55 -9.13
C GLY A 566 19.89 16.92 -8.00
N ASP A 567 19.48 16.97 -6.73
CA ASP A 567 20.24 16.39 -5.61
C ASP A 567 19.93 14.88 -5.39
N ALA A 568 18.86 14.32 -5.97
CA ALA A 568 18.51 12.90 -5.93
C ALA A 568 17.62 12.51 -7.13
N ASP A 569 17.58 11.23 -7.52
CA ASP A 569 16.62 10.76 -8.53
C ASP A 569 15.19 10.85 -7.98
N GLU A 570 14.45 11.87 -8.43
CA GLU A 570 13.06 12.17 -8.05
C GLU A 570 12.03 11.29 -8.79
N SER A 571 12.35 10.04 -9.14
CA SER A 571 11.41 9.07 -9.71
C SER A 571 10.21 8.73 -8.80
N ASP A 572 10.19 9.33 -7.61
CA ASP A 572 9.31 9.08 -6.47
C ASP A 572 8.18 10.08 -6.20
#